data_AF-A0A2V8RK08-F1
#
_entry.id   AF-A0A2V8RK08-F1
#
_cell.length_a   1.000
_cell.length_b   1.000
_cell.length_c   1.000
_cell.angle_alpha   90.00
_cell.angle_beta   90.00
_cell.angle_gamma   90.00
#
_symmetry.space_group_name_H-M   'P 1'
#
loop_
_entity.id
_entity.type
_entity.pdbx_description
1 polymer ?
#
loop_
_entity_poly.entity_id
_entity_poly.type
_entity_poly.pdbx_seq_one_letter_code
_entity_poly.pdbx_strand_id
1 'polypeptide(L)'
;MISQHLFLCPLEPFSFGTCLAKSYSAIVAGRSRKFDISPINIDLRSVYYVIYRVEMSKNGATNCHKLVDISRKVAMKVQKNAGFSLIELLLVVAIVGIIAALAVPALQKGIRSAENGTTFATMRTISSTQVSFFSQNNRFGRLTELQQILSNGLGTTTGEKVIRGNYTFEMNPAAPDDTELSKEYTITATRSGGADTVYKYELTHTGEIVQILP
;
A
#
# COMPACT_ATOMS: atom_id res chain seq x y z
N MET A 1 -16.89 -35.79 -18.56
CA MET A 1 -15.48 -35.35 -18.40
C MET A 1 -15.34 -33.97 -19.03
N ILE A 2 -15.43 -32.92 -18.23
CA ILE A 2 -15.25 -31.53 -18.70
C ILE A 2 -13.79 -31.18 -18.40
N SER A 3 -12.98 -31.10 -19.46
CA SER A 3 -11.56 -30.75 -19.37
C SER A 3 -11.44 -29.26 -19.06
N GLN A 4 -10.93 -28.93 -17.87
CA GLN A 4 -10.55 -27.58 -17.48
C GLN A 4 -9.27 -27.19 -18.22
N HIS A 5 -9.35 -26.27 -19.18
CA HIS A 5 -8.18 -25.51 -19.61
C HIS A 5 -8.14 -24.20 -18.82
N LEU A 6 -7.51 -24.29 -17.65
CA LEU A 6 -7.10 -23.18 -16.81
C LEU A 6 -5.89 -22.50 -17.50
N PHE A 7 -6.12 -21.39 -18.19
CA PHE A 7 -5.02 -20.50 -18.60
C PHE A 7 -4.86 -19.43 -17.51
N LEU A 8 -3.97 -19.71 -16.56
CA LEU A 8 -3.34 -18.72 -15.69
C LEU A 8 -2.23 -18.02 -16.48
N CYS A 9 -2.25 -16.69 -16.51
CA CYS A 9 -1.09 -15.84 -16.79
C CYS A 9 -1.29 -14.47 -16.13
N PRO A 10 -0.22 -13.73 -15.82
CA PRO A 10 0.07 -13.21 -14.50
C PRO A 10 -0.43 -11.77 -14.30
N LEU A 11 -0.63 -11.41 -13.04
CA LEU A 11 -0.78 -10.03 -12.61
C LEU A 11 0.56 -9.30 -12.80
N GLU A 12 0.67 -8.46 -13.81
CA GLU A 12 1.70 -7.42 -13.90
C GLU A 12 1.17 -6.07 -13.40
N PRO A 13 2.01 -5.24 -12.76
CA PRO A 13 1.58 -4.03 -12.08
C PRO A 13 1.32 -2.88 -13.05
N PHE A 14 0.37 -2.04 -12.66
CA PHE A 14 0.05 -0.71 -13.18
C PHE A 14 1.06 -0.09 -14.16
N SER A 15 0.65 0.04 -15.42
CA SER A 15 1.15 1.07 -16.32
C SER A 15 0.00 1.66 -17.14
N PHE A 16 -0.15 2.97 -17.05
CA PHE A 16 -1.12 3.78 -17.80
C PHE A 16 -0.78 3.73 -19.29
N GLY A 17 -1.71 3.29 -20.15
CA GLY A 17 -1.62 3.55 -21.59
C GLY A 17 -2.27 2.52 -22.50
N THR A 18 -3.34 2.95 -23.20
CA THR A 18 -4.00 2.33 -24.37
C THR A 18 -4.49 0.89 -24.24
N CYS A 19 -5.77 0.73 -23.97
CA CYS A 19 -6.50 -0.51 -24.14
C CYS A 19 -6.79 -0.75 -25.64
N LEU A 20 -6.08 -1.70 -26.26
CA LEU A 20 -6.41 -2.22 -27.59
C LEU A 20 -7.79 -2.90 -27.55
N ALA A 21 -8.67 -2.53 -28.48
CA ALA A 21 -9.97 -3.15 -28.68
C ALA A 21 -9.80 -4.66 -28.93
N LYS A 22 -10.34 -5.50 -28.05
CA LYS A 22 -10.34 -6.95 -28.20
C LYS A 22 -11.72 -7.38 -28.73
N SER A 23 -11.77 -7.81 -29.99
CA SER A 23 -12.96 -8.45 -30.57
C SER A 23 -13.13 -9.84 -29.98
N TYR A 24 -14.22 -10.05 -29.26
CA TYR A 24 -14.61 -11.38 -28.78
C TYR A 24 -15.61 -12.00 -29.77
N SER A 25 -15.25 -13.14 -30.35
CA SER A 25 -16.18 -13.97 -31.12
C SER A 25 -16.74 -15.06 -30.21
N ALA A 26 -18.04 -15.06 -29.94
CA ALA A 26 -18.73 -16.18 -29.32
C ALA A 26 -19.50 -16.96 -30.38
N ILE A 27 -19.21 -18.26 -30.51
CA ILE A 27 -19.93 -19.17 -31.41
C ILE A 27 -21.08 -19.78 -30.61
N VAL A 28 -22.32 -19.40 -30.92
CA VAL A 28 -23.52 -20.08 -30.42
C VAL A 28 -24.27 -20.64 -31.62
N ALA A 29 -24.43 -21.96 -31.67
CA ALA A 29 -25.11 -22.72 -32.73
C ALA A 29 -24.56 -22.51 -34.16
N GLY A 30 -23.22 -22.57 -34.32
CA GLY A 30 -22.59 -22.77 -35.63
C GLY A 30 -22.64 -21.61 -36.64
N ARG A 31 -23.08 -20.40 -36.24
CA ARG A 31 -22.96 -19.19 -37.06
C ARG A 31 -22.15 -18.11 -36.33
N SER A 32 -21.16 -17.56 -37.02
CA SER A 32 -20.39 -16.39 -36.55
C SER A 32 -21.26 -15.14 -36.67
N ARG A 33 -21.49 -14.44 -35.56
CA ARG A 33 -22.07 -13.09 -35.55
C ARG A 33 -21.04 -12.11 -35.02
N LYS A 34 -20.75 -11.07 -35.82
CA LYS A 34 -19.84 -9.99 -35.41
C LYS A 34 -20.58 -9.08 -34.43
N PHE A 35 -19.97 -8.88 -33.26
CA PHE A 35 -20.36 -7.87 -32.30
C PHE A 35 -19.40 -6.70 -32.45
N ASP A 36 -19.86 -5.60 -33.05
CA ASP A 36 -19.12 -4.34 -33.08
C ASP A 36 -19.54 -3.50 -31.87
N ILE A 37 -18.56 -3.20 -31.01
CA ILE A 37 -18.69 -2.33 -29.84
C ILE A 37 -17.95 -1.05 -30.19
N SER A 38 -18.67 0.03 -30.49
CA SER A 38 -18.07 1.35 -30.65
C SER A 38 -17.81 1.98 -29.27
N PRO A 39 -16.66 2.66 -29.06
CA PRO A 39 -16.41 3.37 -27.81
C PRO A 39 -17.23 4.66 -27.78
N ILE A 40 -18.16 4.76 -26.83
CA ILE A 40 -18.81 6.03 -26.48
C ILE A 40 -17.99 6.65 -25.35
N ASN A 41 -17.57 7.90 -25.54
CA ASN A 41 -16.90 8.72 -24.52
C ASN A 41 -17.93 9.11 -23.44
N ILE A 42 -17.71 8.72 -22.19
CA ILE A 42 -18.69 8.86 -21.10
C ILE A 42 -18.19 9.90 -20.09
N ASP A 43 -18.96 10.98 -19.97
CA ASP A 43 -18.87 11.96 -18.90
C ASP A 43 -19.48 11.40 -17.61
N LEU A 44 -18.74 11.48 -16.50
CA LEU A 44 -18.82 10.63 -15.30
C LEU A 44 -19.97 10.91 -14.32
N ARG A 45 -21.14 11.41 -14.77
CA ARG A 45 -22.17 11.95 -13.83
C ARG A 45 -23.54 11.27 -13.80
N SER A 46 -23.66 10.00 -14.18
CA SER A 46 -24.92 9.25 -14.00
C SER A 46 -24.70 7.73 -13.91
N VAL A 47 -23.85 7.30 -12.98
CA VAL A 47 -23.94 5.94 -12.47
C VAL A 47 -25.17 5.89 -11.57
N TYR A 48 -26.31 5.39 -12.07
CA TYR A 48 -27.21 4.49 -11.34
C TYR A 48 -28.21 3.90 -12.35
N TYR A 49 -28.05 2.60 -12.62
CA TYR A 49 -28.80 1.69 -13.50
C TYR A 49 -28.70 1.88 -15.03
N VAL A 50 -27.91 1.00 -15.67
CA VAL A 50 -27.95 0.71 -17.11
C VAL A 50 -29.16 -0.19 -17.37
N ILE A 51 -30.24 0.37 -17.93
CA ILE A 51 -31.31 -0.42 -18.54
C ILE A 51 -30.82 -0.81 -19.93
N TYR A 52 -30.52 -2.10 -20.13
CA TYR A 52 -30.26 -2.64 -21.46
C TYR A 52 -31.58 -2.66 -22.25
N ARG A 53 -31.74 -1.77 -23.24
CA ARG A 53 -32.80 -1.89 -24.23
C ARG A 53 -32.34 -2.83 -25.34
N VAL A 54 -32.80 -4.08 -25.30
CA VAL A 54 -32.62 -5.04 -26.41
C VAL A 54 -33.69 -4.74 -27.45
N GLU A 55 -33.34 -4.02 -28.50
CA GLU A 55 -34.18 -3.94 -29.70
C GLU A 55 -33.82 -5.09 -30.65
N MET A 56 -34.71 -6.08 -30.71
CA MET A 56 -34.70 -7.10 -31.77
C MET A 56 -35.23 -6.45 -33.05
N SER A 57 -34.32 -6.07 -33.96
CA SER A 57 -34.70 -5.56 -35.27
C SER A 57 -35.29 -6.69 -36.13
N LYS A 58 -36.60 -6.65 -36.36
CA LYS A 58 -37.25 -7.44 -37.40
C LYS A 58 -37.22 -6.64 -38.70
N ASN A 59 -36.47 -7.14 -39.68
CA ASN A 59 -36.52 -6.63 -41.05
C ASN A 59 -37.94 -6.82 -41.60
N GLY A 60 -38.56 -5.73 -42.03
CA GLY A 60 -39.88 -5.73 -42.63
C GLY A 60 -40.19 -4.41 -43.33
N ALA A 61 -39.84 -4.38 -44.61
CA ALA A 61 -40.58 -3.78 -45.72
C ALA A 61 -41.00 -2.29 -45.71
N THR A 62 -40.77 -1.71 -46.89
CA THR A 62 -41.63 -0.79 -47.67
C THR A 62 -41.59 0.72 -47.42
N ASN A 63 -41.29 1.42 -48.51
CA ASN A 63 -41.44 2.84 -48.82
C ASN A 63 -42.70 3.50 -48.22
N CYS A 64 -42.60 4.78 -47.80
CA CYS A 64 -43.46 5.85 -48.30
C CYS A 64 -43.00 7.27 -47.87
N HIS A 65 -42.76 8.11 -48.88
CA HIS A 65 -43.11 9.53 -49.04
C HIS A 65 -43.41 10.46 -47.84
N LYS A 66 -42.75 11.64 -47.88
CA LYS A 66 -43.29 13.01 -47.66
C LYS A 66 -43.66 13.42 -46.21
N LEU A 67 -43.01 14.46 -45.69
CA LEU A 67 -43.57 15.83 -45.50
C LEU A 67 -42.65 16.70 -44.63
N VAL A 68 -42.63 17.98 -44.97
CA VAL A 68 -41.86 19.09 -44.40
C VAL A 68 -42.19 19.30 -42.92
N ASP A 69 -41.19 19.60 -42.09
CA ASP A 69 -41.44 20.36 -40.87
C ASP A 69 -40.29 21.35 -40.57
N ILE A 70 -40.59 22.65 -40.71
CA ILE A 70 -39.71 23.76 -40.34
C ILE A 70 -39.88 23.97 -38.84
N SER A 71 -39.20 23.16 -38.03
CA SER A 71 -39.13 23.40 -36.58
C SER A 71 -37.90 24.25 -36.25
N ARG A 72 -38.15 25.55 -36.07
CA ARG A 72 -37.18 26.53 -35.55
C ARG A 72 -36.79 26.09 -34.13
N LYS A 73 -35.64 25.41 -33.98
CA LYS A 73 -35.02 25.14 -32.67
C LYS A 73 -34.61 26.47 -32.05
N VAL A 74 -35.43 27.02 -31.16
CA VAL A 74 -34.95 27.98 -30.15
C VAL A 74 -34.03 27.18 -29.23
N ALA A 75 -32.74 27.25 -29.50
CA ALA A 75 -31.72 26.69 -28.62
C ALA A 75 -31.66 27.53 -27.35
N MET A 76 -32.53 27.23 -26.38
CA MET A 76 -32.33 27.72 -25.03
C MET A 76 -31.09 27.02 -24.48
N LYS A 77 -29.98 27.76 -24.46
CA LYS A 77 -28.75 27.36 -23.76
C LYS A 77 -29.07 27.34 -22.27
N VAL A 78 -29.51 26.19 -21.77
CA VAL A 78 -29.59 25.91 -20.33
C VAL A 78 -28.16 26.01 -19.80
N GLN A 79 -27.83 27.16 -19.21
CA GLN A 79 -26.64 27.31 -18.38
C GLN A 79 -26.81 26.34 -17.22
N LYS A 80 -26.16 25.17 -17.32
CA LYS A 80 -26.07 24.21 -16.21
C LYS A 80 -25.17 24.83 -15.16
N ASN A 81 -25.73 25.63 -14.28
CA ASN A 81 -25.08 26.00 -13.03
C ASN A 81 -25.00 24.73 -12.17
N ALA A 82 -23.94 23.96 -12.38
CA ALA A 82 -23.65 22.74 -11.63
C ALA A 82 -23.03 23.13 -10.29
N GLY A 83 -23.85 23.63 -9.37
CA GLY A 83 -23.48 23.73 -7.96
C GLY A 83 -23.46 22.35 -7.31
N PHE A 84 -22.49 22.09 -6.44
CA PHE A 84 -22.50 20.94 -5.56
C PHE A 84 -23.64 21.14 -4.55
N SER A 85 -24.52 20.16 -4.40
CA SER A 85 -25.57 20.25 -3.38
C SER A 85 -24.94 20.15 -1.98
N LEU A 86 -25.42 20.93 -1.02
CA LEU A 86 -24.92 20.87 0.36
C LEU A 86 -25.12 19.47 0.96
N ILE A 87 -26.21 18.79 0.59
CA ILE A 87 -26.45 17.40 0.99
C ILE A 87 -25.53 16.40 0.28
N GLU A 88 -25.11 16.68 -0.97
CA GLU A 88 -24.11 15.85 -1.68
C GLU A 88 -22.77 15.91 -0.95
N LEU A 89 -22.36 17.10 -0.48
CA LEU A 89 -21.12 17.24 0.28
C LEU A 89 -21.21 16.55 1.64
N LEU A 90 -22.37 16.64 2.30
CA LEU A 90 -22.60 16.06 3.62
C LEU A 90 -22.53 14.53 3.58
N LEU A 91 -23.11 13.89 2.57
CA LEU A 91 -23.04 12.43 2.43
C LEU A 91 -21.61 11.95 2.12
N VAL A 92 -20.84 12.72 1.35
CA VAL A 92 -19.44 12.37 1.02
C VAL A 92 -18.57 12.36 2.28
N VAL A 93 -18.63 13.41 3.09
CA VAL A 93 -17.83 13.45 4.34
C VAL A 93 -18.29 12.42 5.36
N ALA A 94 -19.59 12.09 5.38
CA ALA A 94 -20.12 11.02 6.23
C ALA A 94 -19.53 9.64 5.85
N ILE A 95 -19.49 9.30 4.56
CA ILE A 95 -18.92 8.01 4.10
C ILE A 95 -17.41 7.95 4.35
N VAL A 96 -16.68 9.03 4.03
CA VAL A 96 -15.23 9.10 4.29
C VAL A 96 -14.94 8.99 5.80
N GLY A 97 -15.76 9.60 6.65
CA GLY A 97 -15.65 9.49 8.11
C GLY A 97 -15.79 8.05 8.62
N ILE A 98 -16.73 7.28 8.08
CA ILE A 98 -16.92 5.86 8.43
C ILE A 98 -15.69 5.04 8.01
N ILE A 99 -15.17 5.25 6.79
CA ILE A 99 -13.98 4.55 6.30
C ILE A 99 -12.76 4.92 7.15
N ALA A 100 -12.56 6.20 7.46
CA ALA A 100 -11.44 6.68 8.27
C ALA A 100 -11.44 6.08 9.68
N ALA A 101 -12.60 5.95 10.31
CA ALA A 101 -12.73 5.36 11.65
C ALA A 101 -12.19 3.92 11.72
N LEU A 102 -12.38 3.14 10.65
CA LEU A 102 -11.86 1.77 10.55
C LEU A 102 -10.40 1.73 10.07
N ALA A 103 -10.03 2.64 9.16
CA ALA A 103 -8.72 2.66 8.53
C ALA A 103 -7.61 3.13 9.48
N VAL A 104 -7.87 4.14 10.32
CA VAL A 104 -6.86 4.70 11.24
C VAL A 104 -6.26 3.65 12.19
N PRO A 105 -7.03 2.83 12.94
CA PRO A 105 -6.44 1.84 13.84
C PRO A 105 -5.68 0.75 13.07
N ALA A 106 -6.16 0.36 11.88
CA ALA A 106 -5.46 -0.60 11.03
C ALA A 106 -4.12 -0.06 10.52
N LEU A 107 -4.09 1.21 10.09
CA LEU A 107 -2.88 1.90 9.65
C LEU A 107 -1.85 2.00 10.77
N GLN A 108 -2.28 2.37 11.99
CA GLN A 108 -1.38 2.46 13.14
C GLN A 108 -0.74 1.11 13.47
N LYS A 109 -1.49 0.00 13.39
CA LYS A 109 -0.93 -1.35 13.58
C LYS A 109 0.10 -1.70 12.49
N GLY A 110 -0.18 -1.34 11.23
CA GLY A 110 0.73 -1.56 10.11
C GLY A 110 2.05 -0.80 10.28
N ILE A 111 1.99 0.47 10.69
CA ILE A 111 3.18 1.29 10.96
C ILE A 111 4.00 0.67 12.10
N ARG A 112 3.37 0.26 13.21
CA ARG A 112 4.08 -0.40 14.32
C ARG A 112 4.78 -1.69 13.87
N SER A 113 4.11 -2.52 13.06
CA SER A 113 4.74 -3.74 12.52
C SER A 113 5.95 -3.42 11.64
N ALA A 114 5.87 -2.34 10.84
CA ALA A 114 6.98 -1.90 10.02
C ALA A 114 8.16 -1.39 10.89
N GLU A 115 7.87 -0.60 11.93
CA GLU A 115 8.89 -0.14 12.91
C GLU A 115 9.56 -1.30 13.64
N ASN A 116 8.80 -2.34 14.00
CA ASN A 116 9.37 -3.54 14.61
C ASN A 116 10.31 -4.25 13.62
N GLY A 117 9.88 -4.39 12.36
CA GLY A 117 10.69 -4.98 11.30
C GLY A 117 12.01 -4.24 11.06
N THR A 118 12.01 -2.90 11.05
CA THR A 118 13.24 -2.11 10.91
C THR A 118 14.15 -2.24 12.14
N THR A 119 13.57 -2.37 13.34
CA THR A 119 14.31 -2.60 14.59
C THR A 119 15.03 -3.95 14.56
N PHE A 120 14.33 -5.03 14.19
CA PHE A 120 14.95 -6.36 14.01
C PHE A 120 16.06 -6.35 12.95
N ALA A 121 15.86 -5.65 11.84
CA ALA A 121 16.90 -5.50 10.83
C ALA A 121 18.12 -4.77 11.38
N THR A 122 17.92 -3.70 12.16
CA THR A 122 19.01 -2.96 12.82
C THR A 122 19.78 -3.85 13.80
N MET A 123 19.08 -4.61 14.63
CA MET A 123 19.70 -5.55 15.58
C MET A 123 20.54 -6.62 14.87
N ARG A 124 20.06 -7.15 13.74
CA ARG A 124 20.85 -8.10 12.93
C ARG A 124 22.11 -7.46 12.37
N THR A 125 22.02 -6.22 11.89
CA THR A 125 23.20 -5.45 11.43
C THR A 125 24.17 -5.22 12.57
N ILE A 126 23.68 -4.88 13.76
CA ILE A 126 24.51 -4.72 14.96
C ILE A 126 25.22 -6.05 15.28
N SER A 127 24.48 -7.16 15.34
CA SER A 127 25.04 -8.48 15.62
C SER A 127 26.13 -8.89 14.63
N SER A 128 25.90 -8.72 13.32
CA SER A 128 26.92 -9.05 12.31
C SER A 128 28.14 -8.13 12.40
N THR A 129 27.94 -6.85 12.67
CA THR A 129 29.05 -5.89 12.85
C THR A 129 29.83 -6.19 14.12
N GLN A 130 29.17 -6.64 15.19
CA GLN A 130 29.82 -7.08 16.43
C GLN A 130 30.74 -8.28 16.19
N VAL A 131 30.31 -9.27 15.42
CA VAL A 131 31.14 -10.43 15.06
C VAL A 131 32.39 -9.98 14.27
N SER A 132 32.21 -9.07 13.31
CA SER A 132 33.33 -8.51 12.54
C SER A 132 34.29 -7.69 13.41
N PHE A 133 33.76 -6.94 14.38
CA PHE A 133 34.54 -6.14 15.31
C PHE A 133 35.34 -7.01 16.28
N PHE A 134 34.72 -8.06 16.81
CA PHE A 134 35.35 -9.02 17.72
C PHE A 134 36.55 -9.71 17.07
N SER A 135 36.43 -10.09 15.80
CA SER A 135 37.54 -10.71 15.05
C SER A 135 38.77 -9.80 14.91
N GLN A 136 38.62 -8.49 15.04
CA GLN A 136 39.71 -7.52 14.86
C GLN A 136 40.27 -7.02 16.19
N ASN A 137 39.42 -6.86 17.21
CA ASN A 137 39.79 -6.21 18.46
C ASN A 137 39.76 -7.14 19.68
N ASN A 138 39.39 -8.42 19.50
CA ASN A 138 39.27 -9.42 20.57
C ASN A 138 38.31 -9.02 21.72
N ARG A 139 37.40 -8.10 21.42
CA ARG A 139 36.31 -7.63 22.30
C ARG A 139 35.13 -7.18 21.45
N PHE A 140 33.94 -7.13 22.03
CA PHE A 140 32.79 -6.50 21.40
C PHE A 140 32.95 -4.96 21.38
N GLY A 141 32.37 -4.33 20.36
CA GLY A 141 32.44 -2.89 20.15
C GLY A 141 31.31 -2.18 20.89
N ARG A 142 31.55 -0.94 21.31
CA ARG A 142 30.50 -0.04 21.81
C ARG A 142 29.59 0.41 20.67
N LEU A 143 28.35 0.80 20.98
CA LEU A 143 27.39 1.29 19.97
C LEU A 143 27.95 2.46 19.15
N THR A 144 28.73 3.34 19.79
CA THR A 144 29.43 4.47 19.14
C THR A 144 30.50 4.01 18.16
N GLU A 145 31.25 2.96 18.48
CA GLU A 145 32.30 2.38 17.63
C GLU A 145 31.68 1.66 16.41
N LEU A 146 30.62 0.88 16.64
CA LEU A 146 29.88 0.22 15.55
C LEU A 146 29.26 1.24 14.58
N GLN A 147 28.73 2.33 15.12
CA GLN A 147 28.17 3.42 14.34
C GLN A 147 29.22 4.06 13.43
N GLN A 148 30.46 4.24 13.92
CA GLN A 148 31.55 4.77 13.10
C GLN A 148 31.93 3.84 11.96
N ILE A 149 32.02 2.53 12.22
CA ILE A 149 32.31 1.52 11.20
C ILE A 149 31.24 1.50 10.12
N LEU A 150 29.98 1.68 10.52
CA LEU A 150 28.84 1.71 9.62
C LEU A 150 28.56 3.10 9.02
N SER A 151 29.49 4.06 9.15
CA SER A 151 29.35 5.42 8.59
C SER A 151 28.02 6.10 8.95
N ASN A 152 27.62 5.95 10.21
CA ASN A 152 26.33 6.37 10.76
C ASN A 152 25.07 5.60 10.29
N GLY A 153 25.23 4.37 9.80
CA GLY A 153 24.14 3.57 9.24
C GLY A 153 23.11 3.02 10.24
N LEU A 154 23.34 3.09 11.56
CA LEU A 154 22.39 2.55 12.55
C LEU A 154 21.32 3.55 12.99
N GLY A 155 21.56 4.85 12.81
CA GLY A 155 20.64 5.91 13.24
C GLY A 155 21.34 7.17 13.71
N THR A 156 20.67 7.95 14.55
CA THR A 156 21.21 9.17 15.17
C THR A 156 21.76 8.84 16.55
N THR A 157 23.03 9.12 16.81
CA THR A 157 23.64 8.87 18.11
C THR A 157 23.35 10.02 19.08
N THR A 158 22.96 9.71 20.31
CA THR A 158 22.83 10.65 21.42
C THR A 158 23.54 10.07 22.64
N GLY A 159 24.76 10.54 22.91
CA GLY A 159 25.65 9.93 23.89
C GLY A 159 26.05 8.51 23.47
N GLU A 160 25.88 7.54 24.36
CA GLU A 160 26.16 6.11 24.08
C GLU A 160 24.96 5.37 23.47
N LYS A 161 23.84 6.07 23.26
CA LYS A 161 22.61 5.51 22.71
C LYS A 161 22.49 5.83 21.23
N VAL A 162 21.84 4.94 20.48
CA VAL A 162 21.50 5.16 19.07
C VAL A 162 19.99 5.20 18.92
N ILE A 163 19.47 6.21 18.23
CA ILE A 163 18.04 6.40 18.01
C ILE A 163 17.74 6.16 16.53
N ARG A 164 16.77 5.29 16.25
CA ARG A 164 16.26 5.05 14.90
C ARG A 164 14.74 5.06 14.92
N GLY A 165 14.14 6.12 14.38
CA GLY A 165 12.69 6.34 14.50
C GLY A 165 12.28 6.46 15.97
N ASN A 166 11.37 5.60 16.41
CA ASN A 166 10.83 5.59 17.78
C ASN A 166 11.59 4.65 18.74
N TYR A 167 12.61 3.95 18.24
CA TYR A 167 13.41 2.99 19.02
C TYR A 167 14.74 3.59 19.42
N THR A 168 15.08 3.42 20.69
CA THR A 168 16.41 3.74 21.24
C THR A 168 17.13 2.45 21.56
N PHE A 169 18.33 2.30 21.01
CA PHE A 169 19.26 1.21 21.25
C PHE A 169 20.26 1.63 22.31
N GLU A 170 20.43 0.80 23.33
CA GLU A 170 21.31 1.03 24.47
C GLU A 170 21.96 -0.29 24.89
N MET A 171 23.25 -0.25 25.21
CA MET A 171 23.96 -1.38 25.81
C MET A 171 23.57 -1.54 27.28
N ASN A 172 23.57 -2.78 27.74
CA ASN A 172 23.43 -3.12 29.15
C ASN A 172 24.66 -3.93 29.58
N PRO A 173 25.54 -3.40 30.46
CA PRO A 173 25.48 -2.09 31.13
C PRO A 173 25.69 -0.91 30.15
N ALA A 174 25.21 0.28 30.53
CA ALA A 174 25.17 1.47 29.65
C ALA A 174 26.56 1.91 29.17
N ALA A 175 27.57 1.86 30.06
CA ALA A 175 28.96 2.16 29.79
C ALA A 175 29.83 0.94 30.14
N PRO A 176 29.91 -0.07 29.27
CA PRO A 176 30.64 -1.29 29.58
C PRO A 176 32.16 -1.06 29.52
N ASP A 177 32.86 -1.66 30.48
CA ASP A 177 34.33 -1.70 30.48
C ASP A 177 34.83 -2.67 29.39
N ASP A 178 36.05 -2.45 28.90
CA ASP A 178 36.66 -3.28 27.86
C ASP A 178 36.80 -4.75 28.32
N THR A 179 36.96 -4.98 29.63
CA THR A 179 37.03 -6.33 30.21
C THR A 179 35.69 -7.07 30.12
N GLU A 180 34.57 -6.37 30.29
CA GLU A 180 33.22 -6.95 30.22
C GLU A 180 32.85 -7.28 28.76
N LEU A 181 33.14 -6.34 27.85
CA LEU A 181 32.96 -6.52 26.41
C LEU A 181 33.79 -7.65 25.81
N SER A 182 34.82 -8.14 26.49
CA SER A 182 35.56 -9.32 26.02
C SER A 182 34.77 -10.63 26.18
N LYS A 183 33.77 -10.66 27.08
CA LYS A 183 33.01 -11.87 27.43
C LYS A 183 31.60 -11.85 26.85
N GLU A 184 30.88 -10.76 27.07
CA GLU A 184 29.46 -10.68 26.76
C GLU A 184 29.05 -9.24 26.44
N TYR A 185 28.02 -9.10 25.62
CA TYR A 185 27.29 -7.85 25.43
C TYR A 185 25.79 -8.15 25.39
N THR A 186 25.02 -7.18 25.85
CA THR A 186 23.57 -7.18 25.71
C THR A 186 23.14 -5.81 25.22
N ILE A 187 22.31 -5.76 24.18
CA ILE A 187 21.78 -4.52 23.62
C ILE A 187 20.27 -4.57 23.70
N THR A 188 19.70 -3.54 24.33
CA THR A 188 18.26 -3.39 24.43
C THR A 188 17.79 -2.34 23.44
N ALA A 189 16.72 -2.63 22.70
CA ALA A 189 15.97 -1.61 21.97
C ALA A 189 14.66 -1.37 22.68
N THR A 190 14.48 -0.13 23.15
CA THR A 190 13.26 0.31 23.81
C THR A 190 12.54 1.30 22.92
N ARG A 191 11.25 1.08 22.70
CA ARG A 191 10.37 2.07 22.07
C ARG A 191 9.84 3.03 23.12
N SER A 192 10.22 4.31 23.08
CA SER A 192 9.63 5.34 23.95
C SER A 192 8.36 5.92 23.31
N GLY A 193 7.30 5.12 23.27
CA GLY A 193 5.98 5.58 22.82
C GLY A 193 5.17 6.15 23.98
N GLY A 194 4.56 7.32 23.79
CA GLY A 194 3.74 7.99 24.80
C GLY A 194 2.66 7.09 25.44
N ALA A 195 2.61 7.18 26.76
CA ALA A 195 1.56 6.82 27.70
C ALA A 195 1.21 5.35 28.04
N ASP A 196 1.42 4.27 27.26
CA ASP A 196 1.04 2.94 27.86
C ASP A 196 1.48 1.60 27.23
N THR A 197 2.47 1.52 26.35
CA THR A 197 3.03 0.18 25.98
C THR A 197 4.47 0.32 25.48
N VAL A 198 5.40 -0.28 26.21
CA VAL A 198 6.84 -0.11 26.02
C VAL A 198 7.39 -1.40 25.41
N TYR A 199 7.47 -1.43 24.08
CA TYR A 199 8.11 -2.54 23.37
C TYR A 199 9.60 -2.56 23.73
N LYS A 200 10.06 -3.69 24.27
CA LYS A 200 11.46 -3.93 24.57
C LYS A 200 11.94 -5.21 23.91
N TYR A 201 12.96 -5.06 23.09
CA TYR A 201 13.70 -6.16 22.48
C TYR A 201 15.11 -6.19 23.06
N GLU A 202 15.68 -7.38 23.17
CA GLU A 202 17.03 -7.61 23.67
C GLU A 202 17.79 -8.49 22.69
N LEU A 203 19.00 -8.06 22.37
CA LEU A 203 19.97 -8.76 21.57
C LEU A 203 21.09 -9.22 22.50
N THR A 204 21.30 -10.53 22.58
CA THR A 204 22.38 -11.13 23.36
C THR A 204 23.62 -11.38 22.51
N HIS A 205 24.75 -11.66 23.16
CA HIS A 205 26.03 -11.89 22.48
C HIS A 205 26.02 -13.07 21.51
N THR A 206 25.11 -14.03 21.69
CA THR A 206 24.91 -15.19 20.79
C THR A 206 24.19 -14.82 19.50
N GLY A 207 23.69 -13.58 19.37
CA GLY A 207 22.90 -13.12 18.23
C GLY A 207 21.41 -13.44 18.36
N GLU A 208 20.97 -13.97 19.49
CA GLU A 208 19.55 -14.20 19.78
C GLU A 208 18.84 -12.86 20.03
N ILE A 209 17.66 -12.70 19.44
CA ILE A 209 16.81 -11.52 19.64
C ILE A 209 15.53 -11.97 20.35
N VAL A 210 15.34 -11.49 21.58
CA VAL A 210 14.19 -11.83 22.43
C VAL A 210 13.33 -10.59 22.67
N GLN A 211 12.01 -10.76 22.67
CA GLN A 211 11.08 -9.72 23.10
C GLN A 211 10.80 -9.88 24.60
N ILE A 212 11.08 -8.84 25.39
CA ILE A 212 10.87 -8.84 26.84
C ILE A 212 9.54 -8.21 27.22
N LEU A 213 9.16 -7.09 26.58
CA LEU A 213 7.96 -6.33 26.92
C LEU A 213 7.12 -6.00 25.67
N PRO A 214 5.78 -5.93 25.80
CA PRO A 214 4.89 -5.30 24.84
C PRO A 214 4.89 -3.77 24.95
#